data_AF-A0A7Y2TUG0-F1
#
_entry.id   AF-A0A7Y2TUG0-F1
#
_cell.length_a   1.000
_cell.length_b   1.000
_cell.length_c   1.000
_cell.angle_alpha   90.00
_cell.angle_beta   90.00
_cell.angle_gamma   90.00
#
_symmetry.space_group_name_H-M   'P 1'
#
loop_
_entity.id
_entity.type
_entity.pdbx_description
1 polymer ?
#
loop_
_entity_poly.entity_id
_entity_poly.type
_entity_poly.pdbx_seq_one_letter_code
_entity_poly.pdbx_strand_id
1 'polypeptide(L)'
;MSTMAKKYEIAMAEATSYEEWRVAALALDHIDGAANWREQAESPDYDYKLLASRVKVLRKLRRQKDLDRLIFRLREELHGNLGNMANPALYQHCRVGTKKLINAYLDEVCASLNLLCDSDFKALPPMRKRIFLKRAARSFGRSALLLSGGASLGLFHIGVIRELETQGILPRVVTGSSAGSIVAAILASHTDEEWETLMQREDWRFDWARLVNLTDLTTNRGLLDQKLLRRCIDQNVPDMTFLEAYQHTNRILNISVSPADSHQFPRLLNYLTAPNVLIRRAALASAAIPGIFPAVQLRARNFEGKSVAYMPQNRWIDGSVHEDIPKDKVNRLHNINHYVVSQTNPHVVPFLSEEIEETGLWPFLQDVVIKTPMVQIEHLLELVQQHFEIPGLSSIIKKAHAVARQTYSGDITVYPERNLLSLARMFNNLGPKQMELLMLEGRRATWPKVERIRNTTQISRTFDECLKRMGERYRYVKR
;
A
#
# COMPACT_ATOMS: atom_id res chain seq x y z
N MET A 1 -36.06 -4.46 -5.58
CA MET A 1 -35.00 -4.01 -6.51
C MET A 1 -35.55 -4.06 -7.93
N SER A 2 -35.37 -2.99 -8.72
CA SER A 2 -35.83 -2.98 -10.12
C SER A 2 -35.04 -3.99 -10.97
N THR A 3 -35.64 -4.53 -12.03
CA THR A 3 -34.97 -5.45 -12.97
C THR A 3 -33.71 -4.83 -13.59
N MET A 4 -33.69 -3.50 -13.72
CA MET A 4 -32.54 -2.70 -14.16
C MET A 4 -31.40 -2.68 -13.13
N ALA A 5 -31.68 -2.50 -11.84
CA ALA A 5 -30.64 -2.47 -10.79
C ALA A 5 -29.87 -3.81 -10.74
N LYS A 6 -30.61 -4.92 -10.77
CA LYS A 6 -30.02 -6.27 -10.78
C LYS A 6 -29.13 -6.53 -12.01
N LYS A 7 -29.48 -5.96 -13.16
CA LYS A 7 -28.65 -6.05 -14.38
C LYS A 7 -27.28 -5.40 -14.17
N TYR A 8 -27.24 -4.22 -13.53
CA TYR A 8 -25.98 -3.51 -13.28
C TYR A 8 -25.15 -4.17 -12.17
N GLU A 9 -25.78 -4.76 -11.15
CA GLU A 9 -25.08 -5.57 -10.14
C GLU A 9 -24.36 -6.76 -10.79
N ILE A 10 -25.03 -7.48 -11.70
CA ILE A 10 -24.41 -8.58 -12.46
C ILE A 10 -23.28 -8.06 -13.34
N ALA A 11 -23.49 -6.96 -14.06
CA ALA A 11 -22.45 -6.36 -14.90
C ALA A 11 -21.20 -5.95 -14.10
N MET A 12 -21.36 -5.40 -12.89
CA MET A 12 -20.24 -5.13 -11.98
C MET A 12 -19.54 -6.42 -11.53
N ALA A 13 -20.32 -7.46 -11.19
CA ALA A 13 -19.79 -8.75 -10.73
C ALA A 13 -19.14 -9.58 -11.84
N GLU A 14 -19.38 -9.27 -13.12
CA GLU A 14 -18.79 -9.91 -14.31
C GLU A 14 -17.73 -9.06 -15.00
N ALA A 15 -17.61 -7.77 -14.64
CA ALA A 15 -16.63 -6.85 -15.22
C ALA A 15 -15.19 -7.38 -15.15
N THR A 16 -14.44 -7.18 -16.24
CA THR A 16 -13.03 -7.60 -16.36
C THR A 16 -12.07 -6.41 -16.33
N SER A 17 -12.60 -5.19 -16.47
CA SER A 17 -11.86 -3.94 -16.38
C SER A 17 -12.55 -2.93 -15.46
N TYR A 18 -11.77 -1.98 -14.94
CA TYR A 18 -12.32 -0.88 -14.15
C TYR A 18 -13.32 -0.05 -14.93
N GLU A 19 -13.13 0.16 -16.24
CA GLU A 19 -14.06 1.00 -17.02
C GLU A 19 -15.43 0.33 -17.17
N GLU A 20 -15.48 -0.98 -17.46
CA GLU A 20 -16.72 -1.75 -17.47
C GLU A 20 -17.43 -1.69 -16.11
N TRP A 21 -16.67 -1.94 -15.03
CA TRP A 21 -17.19 -1.88 -13.67
C TRP A 21 -17.72 -0.48 -13.33
N ARG A 22 -16.98 0.57 -13.70
CA ARG A 22 -17.29 1.97 -13.44
C ARG A 22 -18.56 2.41 -14.15
N VAL A 23 -18.75 2.01 -15.41
CA VAL A 23 -19.98 2.32 -16.17
C VAL A 23 -21.19 1.71 -15.47
N ALA A 24 -21.11 0.44 -15.08
CA ALA A 24 -22.19 -0.23 -14.37
C ALA A 24 -22.46 0.39 -12.99
N ALA A 25 -21.39 0.71 -12.24
CA ALA A 25 -21.47 1.33 -10.92
C ALA A 25 -22.10 2.74 -10.97
N LEU A 26 -21.74 3.56 -11.95
CA LEU A 26 -22.33 4.89 -12.15
C LEU A 26 -23.80 4.82 -12.55
N ALA A 27 -24.18 3.85 -13.38
CA ALA A 27 -25.58 3.65 -13.74
C ALA A 27 -26.42 3.25 -12.53
N LEU A 28 -25.88 2.38 -11.66
CA LEU A 28 -26.53 1.97 -10.43
C LEU A 28 -26.62 3.14 -9.43
N ASP A 29 -25.56 3.94 -9.28
CA ASP A 29 -25.58 5.15 -8.46
C ASP A 29 -26.61 6.19 -8.95
N HIS A 30 -26.92 6.23 -10.24
CA HIS A 30 -27.98 7.09 -10.78
C HIS A 30 -29.38 6.57 -10.43
N ILE A 31 -29.60 5.25 -10.54
CA ILE A 31 -30.86 4.59 -10.17
C ILE A 31 -31.15 4.74 -8.67
N ASP A 32 -30.13 4.58 -7.84
CA ASP A 32 -30.22 4.66 -6.37
C ASP A 32 -30.28 6.12 -5.85
N GLY A 33 -30.13 7.12 -6.74
CA GLY A 33 -30.10 8.54 -6.37
C GLY A 33 -28.78 9.02 -5.73
N ALA A 34 -27.81 8.13 -5.55
CA ALA A 34 -26.47 8.42 -5.04
C ALA A 34 -25.72 9.47 -5.90
N ALA A 35 -25.95 9.47 -7.23
CA ALA A 35 -25.39 10.49 -8.11
C ALA A 35 -25.79 11.92 -7.71
N ASN A 36 -27.05 12.12 -7.30
CA ASN A 36 -27.54 13.43 -6.86
C ASN A 36 -26.91 13.85 -5.52
N TRP A 37 -26.69 12.90 -4.61
CA TRP A 37 -25.99 13.15 -3.35
C TRP A 37 -24.57 13.69 -3.58
N ARG A 38 -23.87 13.26 -4.64
CA ARG A 38 -22.51 13.77 -4.95
C ARG A 38 -22.49 15.22 -5.38
N GLU A 39 -23.51 15.66 -6.10
CA GLU A 39 -23.65 17.04 -6.58
C GLU A 39 -24.01 18.00 -5.42
N GLN A 40 -24.74 17.51 -4.42
CA GLN A 40 -25.04 18.27 -3.22
C GLN A 40 -23.81 18.39 -2.33
N ALA A 41 -23.33 19.63 -2.16
CA ALA A 41 -22.17 19.90 -1.29
C ALA A 41 -22.43 19.52 0.17
N GLU A 42 -23.67 19.64 0.66
CA GLU A 42 -23.98 19.46 2.08
C GLU A 42 -23.86 17.98 2.50
N SER A 43 -23.18 17.74 3.61
CA SER A 43 -23.17 16.46 4.34
C SER A 43 -22.70 16.72 5.78
N PRO A 44 -23.14 15.90 6.75
CA PRO A 44 -22.69 15.99 8.14
C PRO A 44 -21.26 15.49 8.34
N ASP A 45 -20.70 14.75 7.37
CA ASP A 45 -19.45 14.03 7.50
C ASP A 45 -18.22 14.91 7.28
N TYR A 46 -18.41 16.14 6.76
CA TYR A 46 -17.34 17.11 6.50
C TYR A 46 -17.83 18.58 6.51
N ASP A 47 -16.91 19.51 6.75
CA ASP A 47 -17.19 20.96 6.72
C ASP A 47 -17.18 21.49 5.27
N TYR A 48 -18.33 21.31 4.61
CA TYR A 48 -18.54 21.76 3.24
C TYR A 48 -18.46 23.29 3.08
N LYS A 49 -18.80 24.07 4.12
CA LYS A 49 -18.74 25.54 4.08
C LYS A 49 -17.29 26.02 4.05
N LEU A 50 -16.45 25.42 4.90
CA LEU A 50 -15.01 25.66 4.88
C LEU A 50 -14.42 25.32 3.52
N LEU A 51 -14.66 24.12 2.98
CA LEU A 51 -14.11 23.71 1.69
C LEU A 51 -14.56 24.63 0.54
N ALA A 52 -15.85 24.96 0.46
CA ALA A 52 -16.38 25.87 -0.56
C ALA A 52 -15.73 27.26 -0.51
N SER A 53 -15.55 27.80 0.70
CA SER A 53 -14.83 29.06 0.91
C SER A 53 -13.39 28.98 0.40
N ARG A 54 -12.67 27.89 0.71
CA ARG A 54 -11.28 27.68 0.27
C ARG A 54 -11.14 27.57 -1.24
N VAL A 55 -12.02 26.80 -1.89
CA VAL A 55 -12.05 26.71 -3.36
C VAL A 55 -12.20 28.09 -3.98
N LYS A 56 -13.14 28.90 -3.48
CA LYS A 56 -13.37 30.26 -4.00
C LYS A 56 -12.15 31.15 -3.84
N VAL A 57 -11.49 31.11 -2.68
CA VAL A 57 -10.29 31.92 -2.39
C VAL A 57 -9.11 31.49 -3.26
N LEU A 58 -8.76 30.20 -3.28
CA LEU A 58 -7.63 29.68 -4.06
C LEU A 58 -7.83 29.96 -5.55
N ARG A 59 -9.05 29.73 -6.07
CA ARG A 59 -9.39 30.01 -7.47
C ARG A 59 -9.26 31.48 -7.83
N LYS A 60 -9.70 32.38 -6.94
CA LYS A 60 -9.53 33.82 -7.14
C LYS A 60 -8.05 34.20 -7.21
N LEU A 61 -7.25 33.75 -6.24
CA LEU A 61 -5.81 34.05 -6.19
C LEU A 61 -5.06 33.48 -7.40
N ARG A 62 -5.36 32.24 -7.80
CA ARG A 62 -4.76 31.60 -8.97
C ARG A 62 -5.09 32.34 -10.26
N ARG A 63 -6.36 32.73 -10.47
CA ARG A 63 -6.79 33.51 -11.66
C ARG A 63 -6.14 34.89 -11.72
N GLN A 64 -6.01 35.55 -10.57
CA GLN A 64 -5.33 36.85 -10.45
C GLN A 64 -3.80 36.73 -10.54
N LYS A 65 -3.26 35.51 -10.51
CA LYS A 65 -1.81 35.23 -10.43
C LYS A 65 -1.14 35.94 -9.24
N ASP A 66 -1.86 36.05 -8.12
CA ASP A 66 -1.33 36.59 -6.86
C ASP A 66 -0.53 35.50 -6.13
N LEU A 67 0.71 35.30 -6.58
CA LEU A 67 1.55 34.17 -6.19
C LEU A 67 1.92 34.21 -4.71
N ASP A 68 2.21 35.39 -4.16
CA ASP A 68 2.65 35.55 -2.78
C ASP A 68 1.54 35.16 -1.80
N ARG A 69 0.31 35.62 -2.06
CA ARG A 69 -0.84 35.22 -1.25
C ARG A 69 -1.20 33.74 -1.46
N LEU A 70 -1.03 33.22 -2.67
CA LEU A 70 -1.26 31.81 -2.95
C LEU A 70 -0.28 30.92 -2.17
N ILE A 71 1.01 31.26 -2.18
CA ILE A 71 2.05 30.58 -1.39
C ILE A 71 1.74 30.67 0.11
N PHE A 72 1.34 31.85 0.61
CA PHE A 72 0.97 32.03 2.00
C PHE A 72 -0.17 31.10 2.41
N ARG A 73 -1.27 31.07 1.64
CA ARG A 73 -2.43 30.22 1.94
C ARG A 73 -2.08 28.73 1.88
N LEU A 74 -1.37 28.30 0.84
CA LEU A 74 -0.97 26.89 0.70
C LEU A 74 0.02 26.45 1.78
N ARG A 75 0.80 27.36 2.37
CA ARG A 75 1.73 27.02 3.45
C ARG A 75 1.02 26.87 4.80
N GLU A 76 0.08 27.75 5.10
CA GLU A 76 -0.57 27.80 6.41
C GLU A 76 -1.80 26.89 6.50
N GLU A 77 -2.48 26.63 5.38
CA GLU A 77 -3.82 26.00 5.38
C GLU A 77 -3.86 24.61 4.76
N LEU A 78 -2.78 24.17 4.11
CA LEU A 78 -2.75 22.87 3.46
C LEU A 78 -2.59 21.75 4.49
N HIS A 79 -3.69 21.07 4.78
CA HIS A 79 -3.75 19.93 5.70
C HIS A 79 -4.38 18.71 5.03
N GLY A 80 -3.92 17.51 5.39
CA GLY A 80 -4.34 16.26 4.75
C GLY A 80 -5.83 15.92 4.92
N ASN A 81 -6.42 16.28 6.07
CA ASN A 81 -7.83 16.05 6.36
C ASN A 81 -8.56 17.37 6.72
N LEU A 82 -8.41 18.38 5.88
CA LEU A 82 -9.08 19.67 6.08
C LEU A 82 -10.60 19.49 6.14
N GLY A 83 -11.24 19.96 7.21
CA GLY A 83 -12.69 19.89 7.36
C GLY A 83 -13.25 18.47 7.34
N ASN A 84 -12.46 17.46 7.71
CA ASN A 84 -12.82 16.04 7.65
C ASN A 84 -13.12 15.49 6.24
N MET A 85 -12.54 16.09 5.18
CA MET A 85 -12.75 15.69 3.78
C MET A 85 -12.29 14.26 3.44
N ALA A 86 -11.47 13.63 4.28
CA ALA A 86 -10.99 12.26 4.10
C ALA A 86 -11.85 11.21 4.84
N ASN A 87 -12.98 11.61 5.44
CA ASN A 87 -13.87 10.71 6.17
C ASN A 87 -14.28 9.49 5.29
N PRO A 88 -14.04 8.25 5.74
CA PRO A 88 -14.40 7.04 5.01
C PRO A 88 -15.89 6.97 4.64
N ALA A 89 -16.79 7.48 5.48
CA ALA A 89 -18.25 7.46 5.26
C ALA A 89 -18.66 8.14 3.93
N LEU A 90 -17.92 9.18 3.52
CA LEU A 90 -18.14 9.90 2.27
C LEU A 90 -17.94 9.06 1.01
N TYR A 91 -17.30 7.89 1.12
CA TYR A 91 -17.05 6.97 0.02
C TYR A 91 -17.97 5.74 0.04
N GLN A 92 -18.91 5.66 0.98
CA GLN A 92 -19.89 4.56 1.07
C GLN A 92 -21.23 4.90 0.41
N HIS A 93 -21.54 6.19 0.30
CA HIS A 93 -22.78 6.65 -0.33
C HIS A 93 -22.84 6.39 -1.84
N CYS A 94 -21.68 6.27 -2.50
CA CYS A 94 -21.58 6.07 -3.93
C CYS A 94 -20.56 4.98 -4.20
N ARG A 95 -20.84 4.15 -5.20
CA ARG A 95 -19.90 3.13 -5.65
C ARG A 95 -18.69 3.77 -6.33
N VAL A 96 -18.89 4.90 -7.01
CA VAL A 96 -17.81 5.64 -7.68
C VAL A 96 -17.69 7.05 -7.13
N GLY A 97 -16.57 7.32 -6.45
CA GLY A 97 -16.20 8.66 -6.04
C GLY A 97 -16.94 9.18 -4.81
N THR A 98 -16.92 10.50 -4.64
CA THR A 98 -17.49 11.19 -3.47
C THR A 98 -18.09 12.53 -3.89
N LYS A 99 -18.33 13.42 -2.92
CA LYS A 99 -18.77 14.80 -3.07
C LYS A 99 -17.90 15.57 -4.07
N LYS A 100 -18.54 16.20 -5.06
CA LYS A 100 -17.85 17.00 -6.09
C LYS A 100 -17.06 18.18 -5.53
N LEU A 101 -17.51 18.73 -4.40
CA LEU A 101 -16.81 19.82 -3.73
C LEU A 101 -15.41 19.41 -3.24
N ILE A 102 -15.25 18.17 -2.77
CA ILE A 102 -13.94 17.63 -2.35
C ILE A 102 -13.02 17.56 -3.56
N ASN A 103 -13.50 17.00 -4.69
CA ASN A 103 -12.73 16.98 -5.93
C ASN A 103 -12.35 18.40 -6.38
N ALA A 104 -13.28 19.34 -6.37
CA ALA A 104 -13.02 20.73 -6.75
C ALA A 104 -11.95 21.41 -5.87
N TYR A 105 -11.88 21.07 -4.58
CA TYR A 105 -10.80 21.53 -3.69
C TYR A 105 -9.46 20.90 -4.02
N LEU A 106 -9.40 19.58 -4.14
CA LEU A 106 -8.17 18.86 -4.49
C LEU A 106 -7.60 19.34 -5.83
N ASP A 107 -8.47 19.47 -6.84
CA ASP A 107 -8.11 19.96 -8.17
C ASP A 107 -7.59 21.40 -8.14
N GLU A 108 -8.21 22.28 -7.35
CA GLU A 108 -7.79 23.67 -7.24
C GLU A 108 -6.44 23.81 -6.51
N VAL A 109 -6.19 23.00 -5.48
CA VAL A 109 -4.88 22.91 -4.83
C VAL A 109 -3.82 22.41 -5.82
N CYS A 110 -4.09 21.32 -6.54
CA CYS A 110 -3.13 20.76 -7.49
C CYS A 110 -2.84 21.71 -8.66
N ALA A 111 -3.88 22.38 -9.20
CA ALA A 111 -3.73 23.41 -10.22
C ALA A 111 -2.90 24.60 -9.72
N SER A 112 -3.06 24.98 -8.44
CA SER A 112 -2.27 26.04 -7.81
C SER A 112 -0.80 25.66 -7.63
N LEU A 113 -0.53 24.41 -7.20
CA LEU A 113 0.83 23.89 -7.09
C LEU A 113 1.53 23.80 -8.45
N ASN A 114 0.83 23.30 -9.47
CA ASN A 114 1.33 23.25 -10.85
C ASN A 114 1.62 24.65 -11.40
N LEU A 115 0.73 25.63 -11.17
CA LEU A 115 1.00 27.02 -11.55
C LEU A 115 2.29 27.55 -10.89
N LEU A 116 2.47 27.33 -9.58
CA LEU A 116 3.66 27.79 -8.85
C LEU A 116 4.94 27.08 -9.31
N CYS A 117 4.85 25.80 -9.66
CA CYS A 117 5.97 25.02 -10.18
C CYS A 117 6.40 25.49 -11.58
N ASP A 118 5.44 25.58 -12.50
CA ASP A 118 5.73 25.68 -13.93
C ASP A 118 5.86 27.12 -14.43
N SER A 119 5.42 28.11 -13.65
CA SER A 119 5.42 29.51 -14.07
C SER A 119 6.79 30.20 -14.04
N ASP A 120 7.17 30.93 -15.08
CA ASP A 120 8.46 31.65 -15.14
C ASP A 120 8.35 33.12 -14.73
N PHE A 121 7.75 33.39 -13.56
CA PHE A 121 7.64 34.75 -13.03
C PHE A 121 8.95 35.21 -12.37
N LYS A 122 9.43 36.41 -12.72
CA LYS A 122 10.61 37.04 -12.08
C LYS A 122 10.49 37.14 -10.56
N ALA A 123 9.27 37.38 -10.04
CA ALA A 123 8.99 37.46 -8.60
C ALA A 123 9.12 36.12 -7.85
N LEU A 124 9.16 35.00 -8.58
CA LEU A 124 9.22 33.66 -8.02
C LEU A 124 10.43 32.89 -8.60
N PRO A 125 11.65 33.20 -8.14
CA PRO A 125 12.86 32.56 -8.65
C PRO A 125 12.88 31.06 -8.32
N PRO A 126 13.62 30.24 -9.09
CA PRO A 126 13.64 28.78 -8.94
C PRO A 126 13.92 28.29 -7.51
N MET A 127 14.84 28.94 -6.80
CA MET A 127 15.16 28.58 -5.42
C MET A 127 13.99 28.79 -4.46
N ARG A 128 13.22 29.88 -4.63
CA ARG A 128 12.04 30.17 -3.80
C ARG A 128 10.95 29.12 -4.01
N LYS A 129 10.69 28.73 -5.27
CA LYS A 129 9.78 27.62 -5.61
C LYS A 129 10.19 26.32 -4.94
N ARG A 130 11.48 25.96 -5.06
CA ARG A 130 12.00 24.70 -4.53
C ARG A 130 11.88 24.63 -3.02
N ILE A 131 12.19 25.72 -2.32
CA ILE A 131 12.06 25.81 -0.86
C ILE A 131 10.60 25.67 -0.45
N PHE A 132 9.68 26.39 -1.12
CA PHE A 132 8.25 26.30 -0.87
C PHE A 132 7.74 24.86 -1.07
N LEU A 133 7.94 24.27 -2.25
CA LEU A 133 7.44 22.93 -2.58
C LEU A 133 8.00 21.86 -1.65
N LYS A 134 9.31 21.90 -1.34
CA LYS A 134 9.91 20.94 -0.40
C LYS A 134 9.32 21.05 1.01
N ARG A 135 9.13 22.27 1.52
CA ARG A 135 8.57 22.48 2.86
C ARG A 135 7.10 22.09 2.91
N ALA A 136 6.31 22.51 1.93
CA ALA A 136 4.89 22.17 1.83
C ALA A 136 4.68 20.66 1.70
N ALA A 137 5.43 19.98 0.81
CA ALA A 137 5.36 18.53 0.67
C ALA A 137 5.73 17.79 1.96
N ARG A 138 6.76 18.25 2.68
CA ARG A 138 7.15 17.65 3.96
C ARG A 138 6.10 17.90 5.06
N SER A 139 5.48 19.07 5.09
CA SER A 139 4.41 19.36 6.05
C SER A 139 3.14 18.58 5.76
N PHE A 140 2.83 18.35 4.48
CA PHE A 140 1.61 17.65 4.06
C PHE A 140 1.70 16.13 4.28
N GLY A 141 2.88 15.54 4.08
CA GLY A 141 3.06 14.10 4.12
C GLY A 141 2.86 13.42 2.76
N ARG A 142 2.93 12.10 2.76
CA ARG A 142 2.87 11.26 1.55
C ARG A 142 2.16 9.95 1.86
N SER A 143 1.71 9.32 0.79
CA SER A 143 1.09 8.00 0.85
C SER A 143 2.10 6.90 0.54
N ALA A 144 1.90 5.72 1.10
CA ALA A 144 2.66 4.51 0.77
C ALA A 144 1.73 3.33 0.46
N LEU A 145 2.19 2.43 -0.40
CA LEU A 145 1.59 1.12 -0.66
C LEU A 145 2.31 0.07 0.20
N LEU A 146 1.56 -0.67 1.01
CA LEU A 146 2.09 -1.66 1.93
C LEU A 146 1.51 -3.03 1.53
N LEU A 147 2.39 -3.93 1.12
CA LEU A 147 2.07 -5.28 0.71
C LEU A 147 2.37 -6.22 1.87
N SER A 148 1.30 -6.62 2.58
CA SER A 148 1.40 -7.53 3.72
C SER A 148 1.80 -8.94 3.27
N GLY A 149 2.28 -9.74 4.21
CA GLY A 149 2.45 -11.17 3.97
C GLY A 149 1.12 -11.88 3.66
N GLY A 150 1.21 -13.04 3.01
CA GLY A 150 0.04 -13.85 2.65
C GLY A 150 0.39 -15.09 1.83
N ALA A 151 1.58 -15.67 2.07
CA ALA A 151 2.05 -16.87 1.38
C ALA A 151 1.82 -16.78 -0.15
N SER A 152 1.08 -17.72 -0.73
CA SER A 152 0.82 -17.87 -2.16
C SER A 152 -0.04 -16.78 -2.81
N LEU A 153 -0.59 -15.82 -2.05
CA LEU A 153 -1.50 -14.78 -2.57
C LEU A 153 -0.83 -13.55 -3.19
N GLY A 154 0.49 -13.47 -3.31
CA GLY A 154 1.13 -12.29 -3.90
C GLY A 154 0.76 -11.99 -5.36
N LEU A 155 0.13 -12.92 -6.09
CA LEU A 155 -0.54 -12.62 -7.37
C LEU A 155 -1.69 -11.60 -7.22
N PHE A 156 -2.40 -11.63 -6.08
CA PHE A 156 -3.40 -10.63 -5.72
C PHE A 156 -2.77 -9.23 -5.62
N HIS A 157 -1.60 -9.11 -4.96
CA HIS A 157 -0.89 -7.83 -4.86
C HIS A 157 -0.50 -7.27 -6.23
N ILE A 158 -0.16 -8.12 -7.19
CA ILE A 158 0.12 -7.70 -8.57
C ILE A 158 -1.14 -7.15 -9.22
N GLY A 159 -2.29 -7.79 -9.02
CA GLY A 159 -3.59 -7.25 -9.42
C GLY A 159 -3.84 -5.83 -8.87
N VAL A 160 -3.62 -5.64 -7.56
CA VAL A 160 -3.74 -4.33 -6.91
C VAL A 160 -2.79 -3.31 -7.54
N ILE A 161 -1.51 -3.65 -7.68
CA ILE A 161 -0.49 -2.77 -8.27
C ILE A 161 -0.87 -2.36 -9.70
N ARG A 162 -1.25 -3.34 -10.54
CA ARG A 162 -1.66 -3.09 -11.93
C ARG A 162 -2.83 -2.12 -12.00
N GLU A 163 -3.81 -2.27 -11.13
CA GLU A 163 -4.95 -1.34 -11.11
C GLU A 163 -4.50 0.07 -10.66
N LEU A 164 -3.72 0.18 -9.59
CA LEU A 164 -3.21 1.49 -9.13
C LEU A 164 -2.34 2.18 -10.18
N GLU A 165 -1.52 1.43 -10.91
CA GLU A 165 -0.67 1.94 -11.99
C GLU A 165 -1.50 2.36 -13.20
N THR A 166 -2.44 1.53 -13.66
CA THR A 166 -3.34 1.86 -14.79
C THR A 166 -4.12 3.14 -14.51
N GLN A 167 -4.50 3.37 -13.25
CA GLN A 167 -5.20 4.58 -12.82
C GLN A 167 -4.27 5.79 -12.57
N GLY A 168 -2.95 5.60 -12.64
CA GLY A 168 -1.93 6.62 -12.38
C GLY A 168 -1.82 7.02 -10.90
N ILE A 169 -2.32 6.20 -9.97
CA ILE A 169 -2.44 6.51 -8.53
C ILE A 169 -1.52 5.67 -7.64
N LEU A 170 -0.61 4.89 -8.23
CA LEU A 170 0.37 4.07 -7.50
C LEU A 170 1.30 4.94 -6.63
N PRO A 171 1.34 4.73 -5.29
CA PRO A 171 2.26 5.45 -4.43
C PRO A 171 3.73 5.14 -4.75
N ARG A 172 4.58 6.18 -4.74
CA ARG A 172 6.02 6.04 -4.98
C ARG A 172 6.76 5.25 -3.89
N VAL A 173 6.23 5.22 -2.67
CA VAL A 173 6.80 4.49 -1.54
C VAL A 173 6.09 3.15 -1.42
N VAL A 174 6.84 2.07 -1.60
CA VAL A 174 6.33 0.70 -1.56
C VAL A 174 7.05 -0.05 -0.44
N THR A 175 6.28 -0.69 0.43
CA THR A 175 6.80 -1.54 1.50
C THR A 175 6.27 -2.95 1.32
N GLY A 176 7.12 -3.95 1.49
CA GLY A 176 6.71 -5.34 1.44
C GLY A 176 7.25 -6.15 2.60
N SER A 177 6.44 -7.12 3.04
CA SER A 177 6.76 -8.13 4.05
C SER A 177 6.40 -9.51 3.50
N SER A 178 7.20 -10.54 3.81
CA SER A 178 6.98 -11.91 3.32
C SER A 178 6.82 -11.97 1.79
N ALA A 179 5.79 -12.62 1.26
CA ALA A 179 5.48 -12.65 -0.16
C ALA A 179 5.30 -11.24 -0.78
N GLY A 180 4.78 -10.28 -0.02
CA GLY A 180 4.67 -8.88 -0.43
C GLY A 180 6.03 -8.23 -0.67
N SER A 181 7.10 -8.67 0.01
CA SER A 181 8.47 -8.18 -0.23
C SER A 181 9.00 -8.56 -1.61
N ILE A 182 8.63 -9.73 -2.13
CA ILE A 182 9.02 -10.20 -3.45
C ILE A 182 8.32 -9.33 -4.50
N VAL A 183 7.01 -9.13 -4.36
CA VAL A 183 6.23 -8.30 -5.28
C VAL A 183 6.70 -6.84 -5.25
N ALA A 184 6.94 -6.29 -4.06
CA ALA A 184 7.50 -4.94 -3.91
C ALA A 184 8.88 -4.81 -4.54
N ALA A 185 9.75 -5.82 -4.38
CA ALA A 185 11.08 -5.86 -4.98
C ALA A 185 11.01 -5.85 -6.50
N ILE A 186 10.14 -6.67 -7.11
CA ILE A 186 9.92 -6.70 -8.55
C ILE A 186 9.44 -5.32 -9.03
N LEU A 187 8.41 -4.74 -8.40
CA LEU A 187 7.90 -3.44 -8.79
C LEU A 187 8.98 -2.34 -8.71
N ALA A 188 9.68 -2.26 -7.59
CA ALA A 188 10.62 -1.17 -7.35
C ALA A 188 11.97 -1.31 -8.08
N SER A 189 12.26 -2.48 -8.65
CA SER A 189 13.46 -2.72 -9.45
C SER A 189 13.27 -2.46 -10.95
N HIS A 190 12.03 -2.30 -11.43
CA HIS A 190 11.72 -2.03 -12.83
C HIS A 190 11.19 -0.60 -13.02
N THR A 191 11.57 0.06 -14.11
CA THR A 191 10.92 1.31 -14.55
C THR A 191 9.47 1.04 -14.94
N ASP A 192 8.69 2.08 -15.20
CA ASP A 192 7.30 1.95 -15.64
C ASP A 192 7.24 1.12 -16.95
N GLU A 193 8.13 1.40 -17.91
CA GLU A 193 8.19 0.69 -19.21
C GLU A 193 8.64 -0.77 -19.08
N GLU A 194 9.64 -1.02 -18.24
CA GLU A 194 10.13 -2.37 -17.97
C GLU A 194 9.06 -3.21 -17.25
N TRP A 195 8.35 -2.61 -16.30
CA TRP A 195 7.26 -3.26 -15.58
C TRP A 195 6.11 -3.61 -16.53
N GLU A 196 5.69 -2.70 -17.42
CA GLU A 196 4.70 -2.99 -18.46
C GLU A 196 5.15 -4.14 -19.37
N THR A 197 6.40 -4.11 -19.84
CA THR A 197 6.98 -5.17 -20.67
C THR A 197 6.97 -6.51 -19.94
N LEU A 198 7.35 -6.51 -18.66
CA LEU A 198 7.36 -7.69 -17.82
C LEU A 198 5.92 -8.22 -17.71
N MET A 199 4.93 -7.37 -17.41
CA MET A 199 3.51 -7.76 -17.28
C MET A 199 2.87 -8.34 -18.55
N GLN A 200 3.43 -8.07 -19.74
CA GLN A 200 2.96 -8.62 -21.02
C GLN A 200 3.56 -9.99 -21.35
N ARG A 201 4.56 -10.46 -20.58
CA ARG A 201 5.21 -11.73 -20.81
C ARG A 201 4.30 -12.92 -20.47
N GLU A 202 3.98 -13.72 -21.47
CA GLU A 202 3.28 -15.01 -21.28
C GLU A 202 4.14 -16.03 -20.51
N ASP A 203 5.46 -15.88 -20.54
CA ASP A 203 6.42 -16.72 -19.83
C ASP A 203 6.64 -16.29 -18.38
N TRP A 204 5.86 -15.34 -17.85
CA TRP A 204 5.97 -14.96 -16.43
C TRP A 204 5.61 -16.14 -15.51
N ARG A 205 6.63 -16.86 -15.08
CA ARG A 205 6.52 -17.97 -14.14
C ARG A 205 6.54 -17.46 -12.70
N PHE A 206 5.35 -17.34 -12.11
CA PHE A 206 5.19 -17.22 -10.67
C PHE A 206 5.37 -18.59 -10.00
N ASP A 207 6.51 -19.25 -10.26
CA ASP A 207 6.80 -20.57 -9.68
C ASP A 207 6.86 -20.50 -8.15
N TRP A 208 7.07 -19.33 -7.56
CA TRP A 208 6.93 -19.10 -6.12
C TRP A 208 5.49 -19.18 -5.61
N ALA A 209 4.48 -18.86 -6.43
CA ALA A 209 3.08 -19.06 -6.05
C ALA A 209 2.75 -20.55 -5.94
N ARG A 210 3.41 -21.41 -6.74
CA ARG A 210 3.31 -22.88 -6.70
C ARG A 210 4.04 -23.49 -5.50
N LEU A 211 4.94 -22.74 -4.88
CA LEU A 211 5.78 -23.20 -3.79
C LEU A 211 5.07 -23.22 -2.44
N VAL A 212 3.99 -22.47 -2.24
CA VAL A 212 3.36 -22.36 -0.92
C VAL A 212 1.96 -22.96 -0.93
N ASN A 213 1.91 -24.29 -1.01
CA ASN A 213 0.68 -25.03 -0.74
C ASN A 213 0.39 -24.98 0.76
N LEU A 214 -0.74 -24.40 1.14
CA LEU A 214 -1.21 -24.37 2.52
C LEU A 214 -1.46 -25.79 3.09
N THR A 215 -1.67 -26.79 2.21
CA THR A 215 -1.82 -28.22 2.59
C THR A 215 -0.50 -28.91 2.89
N ASP A 216 0.64 -28.40 2.41
CA ASP A 216 1.96 -28.96 2.72
C ASP A 216 2.44 -28.53 4.12
N LEU A 217 1.80 -27.51 4.73
CA LEU A 217 2.03 -27.08 6.11
C LEU A 217 1.52 -28.08 7.16
N THR A 218 0.51 -28.89 6.83
CA THR A 218 -0.09 -29.86 7.76
C THR A 218 0.60 -31.23 7.72
N THR A 219 1.39 -31.52 6.69
CA THR A 219 1.95 -32.86 6.44
C THR A 219 3.39 -33.06 6.91
N ASN A 220 3.98 -32.08 7.63
CA ASN A 220 5.32 -32.20 8.23
C ASN A 220 6.44 -32.60 7.24
N ARG A 221 6.22 -32.41 5.92
CA ARG A 221 7.24 -32.56 4.88
C ARG A 221 8.08 -31.28 4.85
N GLY A 222 8.88 -31.13 5.89
CA GLY A 222 9.76 -29.98 6.10
C GLY A 222 10.68 -29.73 4.91
N LEU A 223 10.85 -28.44 4.60
CA LEU A 223 11.73 -27.85 3.57
C LEU A 223 11.17 -27.90 2.15
N LEU A 224 10.19 -27.03 1.88
CA LEU A 224 10.01 -26.49 0.53
C LEU A 224 11.35 -25.95 0.01
N ASP A 225 11.67 -26.21 -1.25
CA ASP A 225 13.00 -25.89 -1.81
C ASP A 225 13.21 -24.36 -1.87
N GLN A 226 13.92 -23.81 -0.88
CA GLN A 226 14.34 -22.41 -0.88
C GLN A 226 15.13 -22.06 -2.15
N LYS A 227 15.77 -23.03 -2.81
CA LYS A 227 16.44 -22.78 -4.10
C LYS A 227 15.45 -22.46 -5.20
N LEU A 228 14.22 -22.98 -5.18
CA LEU A 228 13.20 -22.61 -6.16
C LEU A 228 12.67 -21.21 -5.89
N LEU A 229 12.42 -20.85 -4.62
CA LEU A 229 12.04 -19.48 -4.23
C LEU A 229 13.11 -18.48 -4.65
N ARG A 230 14.38 -18.81 -4.35
CA ARG A 230 15.53 -18.03 -4.77
C ARG A 230 15.65 -17.92 -6.29
N ARG A 231 15.48 -19.02 -7.03
CA ARG A 231 15.49 -19.01 -8.51
C ARG A 231 14.41 -18.07 -9.06
N CYS A 232 13.22 -18.10 -8.49
CA CYS A 232 12.13 -17.23 -8.92
C CYS A 232 12.45 -15.75 -8.64
N ILE A 233 13.00 -15.42 -7.46
CA ILE A 233 13.48 -14.07 -7.16
C ILE A 233 14.61 -13.66 -8.12
N ASP A 234 15.58 -14.54 -8.36
CA ASP A 234 16.72 -14.27 -9.24
C ASP A 234 16.30 -14.09 -10.72
N GLN A 235 15.18 -14.68 -11.15
CA GLN A 235 14.60 -14.51 -12.49
C GLN A 235 13.81 -13.20 -12.64
N ASN A 236 13.10 -12.77 -11.59
CA ASN A 236 12.15 -11.67 -11.66
C ASN A 236 12.66 -10.35 -11.06
N VAL A 237 13.72 -10.36 -10.26
CA VAL A 237 14.32 -9.16 -9.66
C VAL A 237 15.73 -9.05 -10.22
N PRO A 238 16.16 -7.96 -10.87
CA PRO A 238 17.54 -7.79 -11.35
C PRO A 238 18.56 -7.80 -10.20
N ASP A 239 19.85 -8.07 -10.49
CA ASP A 239 20.91 -8.07 -9.47
C ASP A 239 21.35 -6.64 -9.12
N MET A 240 20.55 -6.00 -8.27
CA MET A 240 20.75 -4.63 -7.84
C MET A 240 20.59 -4.46 -6.32
N THR A 241 21.22 -3.41 -5.82
CA THR A 241 21.11 -2.92 -4.45
C THR A 241 19.91 -1.99 -4.29
N PHE A 242 19.52 -1.68 -3.05
CA PHE A 242 18.45 -0.72 -2.77
C PHE A 242 18.73 0.67 -3.36
N LEU A 243 19.99 1.13 -3.32
CA LEU A 243 20.37 2.42 -3.87
C LEU A 243 20.30 2.43 -5.40
N GLU A 244 20.82 1.38 -6.04
CA GLU A 244 20.76 1.23 -7.51
C GLU A 244 19.31 1.19 -8.00
N ALA A 245 18.44 0.42 -7.34
CA ALA A 245 17.01 0.39 -7.68
C ALA A 245 16.34 1.76 -7.55
N TYR A 246 16.61 2.48 -6.46
CA TYR A 246 16.07 3.83 -6.27
C TYR A 246 16.56 4.81 -7.34
N GLN A 247 17.83 4.73 -7.74
CA GLN A 247 18.37 5.56 -8.81
C GLN A 247 17.78 5.20 -10.18
N HIS A 248 17.50 3.91 -10.40
CA HIS A 248 16.95 3.38 -11.64
C HIS A 248 15.48 3.76 -11.85
N THR A 249 14.65 3.53 -10.83
CA THR A 249 13.18 3.62 -10.96
C THR A 249 12.60 4.84 -10.28
N ASN A 250 13.38 5.51 -9.43
CA ASN A 250 12.92 6.55 -8.52
C ASN A 250 11.87 6.06 -7.51
N ARG A 251 11.54 4.76 -7.43
CA ARG A 251 10.60 4.18 -6.46
C ARG A 251 11.34 3.88 -5.15
N ILE A 252 10.69 4.13 -4.01
CA ILE A 252 11.27 3.88 -2.69
C ILE A 252 10.82 2.50 -2.21
N LEU A 253 11.74 1.53 -2.26
CA LEU A 253 11.52 0.18 -1.74
C LEU A 253 11.86 0.09 -0.27
N ASN A 254 10.97 -0.50 0.52
CA ASN A 254 11.20 -0.90 1.89
C ASN A 254 10.89 -2.39 2.07
N ILE A 255 11.80 -3.14 2.69
CA ILE A 255 11.59 -4.56 3.02
C ILE A 255 11.81 -4.77 4.52
N SER A 256 10.82 -5.36 5.18
CA SER A 256 10.91 -5.73 6.60
C SER A 256 11.61 -7.08 6.75
N VAL A 257 12.59 -7.17 7.67
CA VAL A 257 13.25 -8.44 8.03
C VAL A 257 13.33 -8.59 9.54
N SER A 258 13.11 -9.81 10.00
CA SER A 258 13.22 -10.19 11.41
C SER A 258 14.55 -10.92 11.64
N PRO A 259 15.28 -10.65 12.73
CA PRO A 259 16.45 -11.44 13.07
C PRO A 259 16.04 -12.85 13.51
N ALA A 260 16.89 -13.84 13.23
CA ALA A 260 16.73 -15.20 13.77
C ALA A 260 17.09 -15.26 15.27
N ASP A 261 17.92 -14.32 15.74
CA ASP A 261 18.33 -14.18 17.13
C ASP A 261 17.33 -13.29 17.90
N SER A 262 16.83 -13.80 19.02
CA SER A 262 15.87 -13.14 19.91
C SER A 262 16.37 -11.86 20.58
N HIS A 263 17.68 -11.62 20.61
CA HIS A 263 18.26 -10.42 21.24
C HIS A 263 18.34 -9.21 20.30
N GLN A 264 17.85 -9.34 19.07
CA GLN A 264 17.95 -8.31 18.05
C GLN A 264 16.58 -7.78 17.65
N PHE A 265 16.56 -6.57 17.11
CA PHE A 265 15.34 -5.91 16.66
C PHE A 265 15.11 -6.06 15.14
N PRO A 266 13.85 -6.11 14.68
CA PRO A 266 13.51 -6.13 13.26
C PRO A 266 14.03 -4.89 12.53
N ARG A 267 14.51 -5.07 11.30
CA ARG A 267 15.06 -4.01 10.47
C ARG A 267 14.19 -3.73 9.25
N LEU A 268 14.10 -2.44 8.92
CA LEU A 268 13.52 -1.97 7.67
C LEU A 268 14.67 -1.64 6.71
N LEU A 269 14.83 -2.46 5.67
CA LEU A 269 15.87 -2.30 4.66
C LEU A 269 15.37 -1.42 3.53
N ASN A 270 16.11 -0.36 3.20
CA ASN A 270 15.83 0.55 2.09
C ASN A 270 17.10 1.29 1.65
N TYR A 271 16.97 2.20 0.67
CA TYR A 271 18.10 2.97 0.14
C TYR A 271 18.78 3.91 1.16
N LEU A 272 18.11 4.25 2.28
CA LEU A 272 18.68 5.08 3.35
C LEU A 272 19.38 4.24 4.43
N THR A 273 18.77 3.14 4.85
CA THR A 273 19.24 2.32 5.97
C THR A 273 20.19 1.20 5.54
N ALA A 274 20.05 0.72 4.31
CA ALA A 274 20.77 -0.42 3.76
C ALA A 274 21.06 -0.25 2.25
N PRO A 275 21.67 0.88 1.81
CA PRO A 275 21.82 1.25 0.41
C PRO A 275 22.46 0.16 -0.45
N ASN A 276 23.48 -0.50 0.09
CA ASN A 276 24.32 -1.45 -0.63
C ASN A 276 23.82 -2.90 -0.53
N VAL A 277 22.75 -3.18 0.22
CA VAL A 277 22.20 -4.54 0.37
C VAL A 277 21.53 -4.98 -0.93
N LEU A 278 21.79 -6.21 -1.36
CA LEU A 278 21.16 -6.80 -2.55
C LEU A 278 19.69 -7.10 -2.30
N ILE A 279 18.81 -6.56 -3.14
CA ILE A 279 17.35 -6.68 -2.99
C ILE A 279 16.91 -8.14 -3.04
N ARG A 280 17.48 -8.94 -3.95
CA ARG A 280 17.20 -10.39 -4.07
C ARG A 280 17.36 -11.12 -2.73
N ARG A 281 18.42 -10.79 -1.97
CA ARG A 281 18.68 -11.40 -0.66
C ARG A 281 17.77 -10.88 0.44
N ALA A 282 17.42 -9.60 0.39
CA ALA A 282 16.46 -9.01 1.31
C ALA A 282 15.06 -9.61 1.14
N ALA A 283 14.56 -9.74 -0.09
CA ALA A 283 13.28 -10.37 -0.39
C ALA A 283 13.27 -11.86 0.02
N LEU A 284 14.35 -12.60 -0.28
CA LEU A 284 14.47 -14.00 0.14
C LEU A 284 14.47 -14.16 1.67
N ALA A 285 15.14 -13.27 2.40
CA ALA A 285 15.14 -13.27 3.86
C ALA A 285 13.76 -12.92 4.43
N SER A 286 13.12 -11.89 3.87
CA SER A 286 11.79 -11.44 4.29
C SER A 286 10.71 -12.48 4.02
N ALA A 287 10.86 -13.35 3.02
CA ALA A 287 9.97 -14.48 2.74
C ALA A 287 10.38 -15.80 3.43
N ALA A 288 11.44 -15.81 4.24
CA ALA A 288 11.93 -17.03 4.89
C ALA A 288 11.15 -17.32 6.19
N ILE A 289 9.96 -17.90 6.04
CA ILE A 289 9.07 -18.25 7.17
C ILE A 289 9.75 -19.30 8.06
N PRO A 290 9.89 -19.05 9.38
CA PRO A 290 10.47 -20.01 10.32
C PRO A 290 9.76 -21.36 10.28
N GLY A 291 10.53 -22.44 10.22
CA GLY A 291 10.02 -23.82 10.13
C GLY A 291 9.74 -24.29 8.69
N ILE A 292 9.53 -23.38 7.73
CA ILE A 292 9.34 -23.71 6.32
C ILE A 292 10.64 -23.54 5.54
N PHE A 293 11.28 -22.38 5.69
CA PHE A 293 12.52 -22.02 4.99
C PHE A 293 13.64 -21.71 5.99
N PRO A 294 14.91 -22.05 5.66
CA PRO A 294 16.03 -21.76 6.54
C PRO A 294 16.34 -20.26 6.55
N ALA A 295 16.83 -19.77 7.71
CA ALA A 295 17.22 -18.37 7.88
C ALA A 295 18.32 -17.95 6.89
N VAL A 296 18.18 -16.76 6.33
CA VAL A 296 18.96 -16.25 5.21
C VAL A 296 20.01 -15.25 5.71
N GLN A 297 21.24 -15.37 5.21
CA GLN A 297 22.27 -14.35 5.41
C GLN A 297 22.16 -13.29 4.31
N LEU A 298 22.07 -12.02 4.71
CA LEU A 298 22.03 -10.90 3.77
C LEU A 298 23.40 -10.69 3.10
N ARG A 299 23.39 -10.10 1.91
CA ARG A 299 24.61 -9.73 1.18
C ARG A 299 24.52 -8.29 0.71
N ALA A 300 25.67 -7.62 0.69
CA ALA A 300 25.81 -6.26 0.20
C ALA A 300 26.89 -6.19 -0.89
N ARG A 301 26.78 -5.21 -1.78
CA ARG A 301 27.82 -4.89 -2.76
C ARG A 301 28.81 -3.92 -2.12
N ASN A 302 30.08 -4.30 -2.06
CA ASN A 302 31.13 -3.40 -1.58
C ASN A 302 31.51 -2.38 -2.66
N PHE A 303 32.41 -1.44 -2.32
CA PHE A 303 32.88 -0.43 -3.28
C PHE A 303 33.69 -0.98 -4.46
N GLU A 304 34.18 -2.23 -4.37
CA GLU A 304 34.82 -2.95 -5.48
C GLU A 304 33.79 -3.67 -6.39
N GLY A 305 32.49 -3.52 -6.12
CA GLY A 305 31.43 -4.22 -6.86
C GLY A 305 31.23 -5.68 -6.47
N LYS A 306 31.99 -6.22 -5.50
CA LYS A 306 31.89 -7.61 -5.05
C LYS A 306 30.79 -7.79 -4.01
N SER A 307 30.09 -8.92 -4.09
CA SER A 307 29.08 -9.31 -3.11
C SER A 307 29.74 -9.86 -1.84
N VAL A 308 29.56 -9.18 -0.71
CA VAL A 308 30.07 -9.55 0.62
C VAL A 308 28.94 -9.81 1.61
N ALA A 309 29.21 -10.50 2.72
CA ALA A 309 28.22 -10.74 3.76
C ALA A 309 27.83 -9.43 4.45
N TYR A 310 26.53 -9.17 4.58
CA TYR A 310 26.01 -8.04 5.35
C TYR A 310 25.69 -8.52 6.76
N MET A 311 26.39 -8.00 7.76
CA MET A 311 26.30 -8.44 9.16
C MET A 311 26.52 -9.96 9.29
N PRO A 312 27.77 -10.44 9.12
CA PRO A 312 28.06 -11.86 8.92
C PRO A 312 27.59 -12.77 10.05
N GLN A 313 27.49 -12.26 11.28
CA GLN A 313 27.04 -13.01 12.45
C GLN A 313 25.52 -13.15 12.54
N ASN A 314 24.77 -12.47 11.67
CA ASN A 314 23.32 -12.36 11.75
C ASN A 314 22.66 -13.14 10.62
N ARG A 315 21.59 -13.86 10.97
CA ARG A 315 20.67 -14.44 9.99
C ARG A 315 19.29 -13.84 10.16
N TRP A 316 18.56 -13.80 9.07
CA TRP A 316 17.29 -13.10 8.96
C TRP A 316 16.22 -14.08 8.51
N ILE A 317 15.03 -13.87 9.03
CA ILE A 317 13.81 -14.63 8.78
C ILE A 317 12.69 -13.64 8.42
N ASP A 318 11.51 -14.20 8.19
CA ASP A 318 10.36 -13.47 7.71
C ASP A 318 10.01 -12.21 8.54
N GLY A 319 9.82 -11.08 7.86
CA GLY A 319 9.53 -9.79 8.47
C GLY A 319 8.22 -9.77 9.27
N SER A 320 7.23 -10.56 8.83
CA SER A 320 5.91 -10.67 9.46
C SER A 320 5.91 -11.27 10.85
N VAL A 321 6.98 -11.99 11.23
CA VAL A 321 7.11 -12.66 12.54
C VAL A 321 7.08 -11.67 13.71
N HIS A 322 7.71 -10.50 13.53
CA HIS A 322 7.71 -9.46 14.55
C HIS A 322 6.82 -8.27 14.18
N GLU A 323 6.84 -7.85 12.92
CA GLU A 323 6.16 -6.64 12.45
C GLU A 323 5.84 -6.76 10.96
N ASP A 324 4.62 -7.18 10.62
CA ASP A 324 4.22 -7.38 9.22
C ASP A 324 4.14 -6.06 8.44
N ILE A 325 3.67 -5.00 9.09
CA ILE A 325 3.49 -3.68 8.48
C ILE A 325 4.19 -2.63 9.35
N PRO A 326 5.46 -2.26 9.07
CA PRO A 326 6.25 -1.37 9.93
C PRO A 326 5.94 0.12 9.72
N LYS A 327 4.69 0.53 9.98
CA LYS A 327 4.17 1.88 9.71
C LYS A 327 5.03 2.97 10.34
N ASP A 328 5.39 2.84 11.62
CA ASP A 328 6.17 3.87 12.34
C ASP A 328 7.57 4.08 11.77
N LYS A 329 8.23 2.98 11.39
CA LYS A 329 9.57 3.04 10.78
C LYS A 329 9.51 3.65 9.38
N VAL A 330 8.50 3.27 8.59
CA VAL A 330 8.27 3.82 7.25
C VAL A 330 7.92 5.31 7.33
N ASN A 331 7.06 5.71 8.27
CA ASN A 331 6.71 7.09 8.56
C ASN A 331 7.96 7.91 8.89
N ARG A 332 8.73 7.47 9.88
CA ARG A 332 9.92 8.18 10.35
C ARG A 332 10.93 8.45 9.24
N LEU A 333 11.12 7.50 8.32
CA LEU A 333 12.12 7.60 7.26
C LEU A 333 11.61 8.39 6.05
N HIS A 334 10.35 8.21 5.65
CA HIS A 334 9.83 8.71 4.38
C HIS A 334 8.69 9.72 4.51
N ASN A 335 8.35 10.12 5.75
CA ASN A 335 7.30 11.09 6.08
C ASN A 335 5.93 10.66 5.55
N ILE A 336 5.56 9.42 5.88
CA ILE A 336 4.30 8.78 5.46
C ILE A 336 3.24 8.98 6.52
N ASN A 337 2.08 9.46 6.11
CA ASN A 337 0.92 9.68 6.98
C ASN A 337 -0.38 9.11 6.40
N HIS A 338 -0.29 8.37 5.30
CA HIS A 338 -1.42 7.67 4.68
C HIS A 338 -0.97 6.33 4.10
N TYR A 339 -1.70 5.27 4.41
CA TYR A 339 -1.31 3.89 4.12
C TYR A 339 -2.39 3.20 3.28
N VAL A 340 -2.03 2.81 2.05
CA VAL A 340 -2.81 1.87 1.25
C VAL A 340 -2.24 0.48 1.52
N VAL A 341 -3.00 -0.37 2.19
CA VAL A 341 -2.57 -1.72 2.57
C VAL A 341 -3.24 -2.74 1.66
N SER A 342 -2.45 -3.58 1.00
CA SER A 342 -2.96 -4.79 0.37
C SER A 342 -2.74 -5.95 1.34
N GLN A 343 -3.83 -6.46 1.91
CA GLN A 343 -3.81 -7.46 2.97
C GLN A 343 -4.27 -8.82 2.44
N THR A 344 -3.40 -9.81 2.53
CA THR A 344 -3.65 -11.16 2.03
C THR A 344 -3.49 -12.22 3.12
N ASN A 345 -3.18 -11.86 4.37
CA ASN A 345 -3.04 -12.82 5.46
C ASN A 345 -4.38 -13.50 5.81
N PRO A 346 -4.50 -14.83 5.70
CA PRO A 346 -5.75 -15.56 5.98
C PRO A 346 -6.26 -15.44 7.42
N HIS A 347 -5.35 -15.24 8.37
CA HIS A 347 -5.64 -15.11 9.79
C HIS A 347 -6.01 -13.67 10.21
N VAL A 348 -5.84 -12.69 9.31
CA VAL A 348 -6.09 -11.26 9.59
C VAL A 348 -7.33 -10.78 8.86
N VAL A 349 -7.55 -11.25 7.62
CA VAL A 349 -8.66 -10.81 6.77
C VAL A 349 -10.04 -10.95 7.43
N PRO A 350 -10.35 -12.02 8.21
CA PRO A 350 -11.63 -12.10 8.93
C PRO A 350 -11.84 -11.01 10.00
N PHE A 351 -10.76 -10.34 10.42
CA PHE A 351 -10.75 -9.30 11.45
C PHE A 351 -10.60 -7.89 10.87
N LEU A 352 -10.41 -7.76 9.55
CA LEU A 352 -10.43 -6.47 8.86
C LEU A 352 -11.88 -5.99 8.79
N SER A 353 -12.28 -5.24 9.82
CA SER A 353 -13.33 -4.24 9.64
C SER A 353 -12.63 -2.98 9.11
N GLU A 354 -13.16 -2.36 8.05
CA GLU A 354 -12.85 -0.95 7.86
C GLU A 354 -13.23 -0.22 9.16
N GLU A 355 -12.38 0.68 9.64
CA GLU A 355 -12.68 1.56 10.78
C GLU A 355 -13.82 2.50 10.40
N ILE A 356 -15.02 1.93 10.34
CA ILE A 356 -16.28 2.60 10.11
C ILE A 356 -16.95 2.54 11.46
N GLU A 357 -17.25 3.69 12.05
CA GLU A 357 -18.19 3.81 13.15
C GLU A 357 -19.59 3.47 12.61
N GLU A 358 -19.85 2.20 12.29
CA GLU A 358 -21.21 1.73 12.05
C GLU A 358 -21.91 1.71 13.40
N THR A 359 -22.62 2.80 13.72
CA THR A 359 -23.42 2.88 14.95
C THR A 359 -24.63 1.95 14.83
N GLY A 360 -24.61 0.82 15.56
CA GLY A 360 -25.73 -0.11 15.60
C GLY A 360 -25.45 -1.34 16.46
N LEU A 361 -26.52 -2.00 16.92
CA LEU A 361 -26.41 -3.21 17.75
C LEU A 361 -25.82 -4.41 16.97
N TRP A 362 -26.05 -4.47 15.65
CA TRP A 362 -25.54 -5.58 14.83
C TRP A 362 -24.03 -5.50 14.57
N PRO A 363 -23.50 -4.36 14.11
CA PRO A 363 -22.06 -4.14 14.00
C PRO A 363 -21.35 -4.31 15.35
N PHE A 364 -21.96 -3.85 16.46
CA PHE A 364 -21.44 -4.07 17.82
C PHE A 364 -21.34 -5.56 18.19
N LEU A 365 -22.39 -6.35 17.95
CA LEU A 365 -22.36 -7.79 18.24
C LEU A 365 -21.36 -8.55 17.35
N GLN A 366 -21.22 -8.16 16.07
CA GLN A 366 -20.19 -8.71 15.19
C GLN A 366 -18.79 -8.39 15.71
N ASP A 367 -18.55 -7.14 16.11
CA ASP A 367 -17.29 -6.71 16.70
C ASP A 367 -16.98 -7.47 18.01
N VAL A 368 -17.97 -7.68 18.87
CA VAL A 368 -17.80 -8.47 20.10
C VAL A 368 -17.45 -9.93 19.77
N VAL A 369 -18.13 -10.57 18.82
CA VAL A 369 -17.87 -11.97 18.47
C VAL A 369 -16.51 -12.15 17.77
N ILE A 370 -16.11 -11.19 16.93
CA ILE A 370 -14.90 -11.28 16.10
C ILE A 370 -13.66 -10.76 16.84
N LYS A 371 -13.74 -9.63 17.55
CA LYS A 371 -12.57 -8.95 18.15
C LYS A 371 -12.25 -9.41 19.59
N THR A 372 -13.27 -9.80 20.38
CA THR A 372 -13.08 -10.21 21.79
C THR A 372 -12.30 -11.52 22.00
N PRO A 373 -12.44 -12.57 21.15
CA PRO A 373 -11.75 -13.84 21.38
C PRO A 373 -10.23 -13.71 21.44
N MET A 374 -9.62 -12.85 20.61
CA MET A 374 -8.16 -12.67 20.61
C MET A 374 -7.66 -11.97 21.87
N VAL A 375 -8.39 -10.96 22.36
CA VAL A 375 -8.06 -10.26 23.61
C VAL A 375 -8.19 -11.21 24.82
N GLN A 376 -9.20 -12.09 24.81
CA GLN A 376 -9.39 -13.11 25.84
C GLN A 376 -8.36 -14.24 25.76
N ILE A 377 -7.96 -14.65 24.56
CA ILE A 377 -6.89 -15.65 24.34
C ILE A 377 -5.54 -15.10 24.83
N GLU A 378 -5.25 -13.83 24.59
CA GLU A 378 -4.05 -13.17 25.12
C GLU A 378 -4.00 -13.26 26.66
N HIS A 379 -5.09 -12.87 27.32
CA HIS A 379 -5.18 -12.90 28.78
C HIS A 379 -5.14 -14.33 29.35
N LEU A 380 -5.78 -15.28 28.67
CA LEU A 380 -5.75 -16.70 29.04
C LEU A 380 -4.34 -17.28 28.93
N LEU A 381 -3.61 -16.98 27.85
CA LEU A 381 -2.25 -17.47 27.68
C LEU A 381 -1.29 -16.85 28.70
N GLU A 382 -1.45 -15.57 29.05
CA GLU A 382 -0.69 -14.94 30.15
C GLU A 382 -0.92 -15.65 31.49
N LEU A 383 -2.18 -15.98 31.82
CA LEU A 383 -2.52 -16.74 33.02
C LEU A 383 -1.93 -18.15 33.00
N VAL A 384 -1.98 -18.84 31.85
CA VAL A 384 -1.37 -20.18 31.71
C VAL A 384 0.15 -20.10 31.89
N GLN A 385 0.84 -19.07 31.37
CA GLN A 385 2.28 -18.91 31.58
C GLN A 385 2.64 -18.60 33.03
N GLN A 386 1.81 -17.84 33.74
CA GLN A 386 2.04 -17.55 35.16
C GLN A 386 1.89 -18.80 36.05
N HIS A 387 1.09 -19.79 35.63
CA HIS A 387 0.78 -20.97 36.43
C HIS A 387 1.47 -22.26 35.93
N PHE A 388 2.01 -22.27 34.70
CA PHE A 388 2.66 -23.44 34.10
C PHE A 388 3.90 -23.05 33.30
N GLU A 389 5.06 -23.64 33.62
CA GLU A 389 6.29 -23.52 32.83
C GLU A 389 6.24 -24.45 31.60
N ILE A 390 5.47 -24.05 30.59
CA ILE A 390 5.40 -24.78 29.32
C ILE A 390 6.51 -24.27 28.37
N PRO A 391 7.45 -25.13 27.93
CA PRO A 391 8.48 -24.73 26.97
C PRO A 391 7.85 -24.19 25.67
N GLY A 392 8.24 -22.99 25.26
CA GLY A 392 7.75 -22.35 24.04
C GLY A 392 6.46 -21.53 24.18
N LEU A 393 5.73 -21.64 25.29
CA LEU A 393 4.51 -20.86 25.54
C LEU A 393 4.78 -19.36 25.60
N SER A 394 5.91 -18.94 26.17
CA SER A 394 6.38 -17.55 26.16
C SER A 394 6.58 -17.00 24.75
N SER A 395 6.99 -17.84 23.79
CA SER A 395 7.09 -17.46 22.37
C SER A 395 5.71 -17.37 21.71
N ILE A 396 4.75 -18.19 22.13
CA ILE A 396 3.35 -18.14 21.64
C ILE A 396 2.65 -16.89 22.17
N ILE A 397 2.85 -16.53 23.44
CA ILE A 397 2.31 -15.31 24.05
C ILE A 397 2.89 -14.06 23.41
N LYS A 398 4.22 -14.00 23.22
CA LYS A 398 4.84 -12.89 22.49
C LYS A 398 4.29 -12.75 21.07
N LYS A 399 3.98 -13.86 20.39
CA LYS A 399 3.34 -13.85 19.07
C LYS A 399 1.88 -13.40 19.15
N ALA A 400 1.10 -13.90 20.10
CA ALA A 400 -0.29 -13.49 20.32
C ALA A 400 -0.39 -12.00 20.66
N HIS A 401 0.49 -11.50 21.53
CA HIS A 401 0.62 -10.09 21.89
C HIS A 401 1.03 -9.21 20.70
N ALA A 402 1.97 -9.69 19.88
CA ALA A 402 2.36 -9.01 18.64
C ALA A 402 1.22 -8.98 17.62
N VAL A 403 0.41 -10.04 17.53
CA VAL A 403 -0.75 -10.11 16.65
C VAL A 403 -1.90 -9.22 17.13
N ALA A 404 -2.21 -9.24 18.43
CA ALA A 404 -3.31 -8.47 19.01
C ALA A 404 -3.08 -6.94 18.96
N ARG A 405 -1.81 -6.50 19.05
CA ARG A 405 -1.45 -5.07 18.98
C ARG A 405 -1.20 -4.54 17.57
N GLN A 406 -1.10 -5.41 16.56
CA GLN A 406 -0.83 -4.97 15.20
C GLN A 406 -2.08 -4.39 14.54
N THR A 407 -2.05 -3.10 14.19
CA THR A 407 -3.04 -2.51 13.29
C THR A 407 -2.80 -3.02 11.87
N TYR A 408 -3.42 -4.15 11.53
CA TYR A 408 -3.31 -4.76 10.21
C TYR A 408 -4.06 -4.03 9.09
N SER A 409 -4.89 -3.05 9.46
CA SER A 409 -5.61 -2.13 8.58
C SER A 409 -4.75 -0.91 8.25
N GLY A 410 -4.76 -0.46 6.99
CA GLY A 410 -4.33 0.90 6.63
C GLY A 410 -5.52 1.85 6.60
N ASP A 411 -5.26 3.14 6.30
CA ASP A 411 -6.33 4.10 5.99
C ASP A 411 -7.26 3.55 4.91
N ILE A 412 -6.67 2.88 3.90
CA ILE A 412 -7.39 2.14 2.87
C ILE A 412 -6.82 0.73 2.82
N THR A 413 -7.65 -0.26 3.12
CA THR A 413 -7.25 -1.67 3.05
C THR A 413 -7.96 -2.35 1.88
N VAL A 414 -7.19 -3.06 1.06
CA VAL A 414 -7.64 -3.87 -0.08
C VAL A 414 -7.39 -5.34 0.27
N TYR A 415 -8.46 -6.12 0.30
CA TYR A 415 -8.45 -7.54 0.62
C TYR A 415 -9.44 -8.29 -0.30
N PRO A 416 -9.25 -9.59 -0.54
CA PRO A 416 -10.12 -10.36 -1.42
C PRO A 416 -11.53 -10.53 -0.84
N GLU A 417 -12.56 -10.41 -1.68
CA GLU A 417 -13.98 -10.50 -1.28
C GLU A 417 -14.43 -11.97 -1.08
N ARG A 418 -13.81 -12.92 -1.79
CA ARG A 418 -14.14 -14.35 -1.69
C ARG A 418 -13.41 -15.03 -0.54
N ASN A 419 -14.08 -15.97 0.13
CA ASN A 419 -13.51 -16.79 1.22
C ASN A 419 -12.10 -17.26 0.85
N LEU A 420 -11.11 -16.84 1.62
CA LEU A 420 -9.69 -17.16 1.39
C LEU A 420 -9.40 -18.67 1.34
N LEU A 421 -10.24 -19.50 1.95
CA LEU A 421 -10.20 -20.96 1.82
C LEU A 421 -10.54 -21.45 0.40
N SER A 422 -11.43 -20.75 -0.31
CA SER A 422 -11.72 -21.03 -1.72
C SER A 422 -10.58 -20.56 -2.62
N LEU A 423 -9.99 -19.39 -2.32
CA LEU A 423 -8.80 -18.90 -2.97
C LEU A 423 -7.64 -19.89 -2.77
N ALA A 424 -7.36 -20.29 -1.53
CA ALA A 424 -6.39 -21.31 -1.11
C ALA A 424 -6.57 -22.65 -1.87
N ARG A 425 -7.82 -23.11 -2.07
CA ARG A 425 -8.10 -24.33 -2.85
C ARG A 425 -7.82 -24.17 -4.34
N MET A 426 -7.96 -22.97 -4.91
CA MET A 426 -7.56 -22.69 -6.29
C MET A 426 -6.04 -22.83 -6.50
N PHE A 427 -5.24 -22.77 -5.43
CA PHE A 427 -3.77 -22.94 -5.50
C PHE A 427 -3.32 -24.39 -5.70
N ASN A 428 -4.14 -25.38 -5.33
CA ASN A 428 -3.79 -26.79 -5.52
C ASN A 428 -3.61 -27.17 -7.01
N ASN A 429 -4.01 -26.29 -7.95
CA ASN A 429 -3.76 -26.44 -9.38
C ASN A 429 -3.54 -25.07 -10.06
N LEU A 430 -2.36 -24.47 -9.86
CA LEU A 430 -1.93 -23.18 -10.44
C LEU A 430 -1.60 -23.28 -11.94
N GLY A 431 -2.65 -23.41 -12.75
CA GLY A 431 -2.60 -23.16 -14.18
C GLY A 431 -2.57 -21.66 -14.52
N PRO A 432 -2.23 -21.27 -15.76
CA PRO A 432 -2.21 -19.87 -16.20
C PRO A 432 -3.52 -19.12 -15.95
N LYS A 433 -4.67 -19.80 -16.19
CA LYS A 433 -6.01 -19.24 -15.96
C LYS A 433 -6.27 -18.89 -14.48
N GLN A 434 -5.83 -19.73 -13.56
CA GLN A 434 -5.99 -19.48 -12.12
C GLN A 434 -5.15 -18.28 -11.67
N MET A 435 -3.97 -18.09 -12.25
CA MET A 435 -3.10 -16.96 -11.95
C MET A 435 -3.73 -15.64 -12.42
N GLU A 436 -4.30 -15.63 -13.63
CA GLU A 436 -5.03 -14.48 -14.15
C GLU A 436 -6.25 -14.13 -13.27
N LEU A 437 -7.00 -15.15 -12.81
CA LEU A 437 -8.13 -14.95 -11.91
C LEU A 437 -7.71 -14.31 -10.57
N LEU A 438 -6.56 -14.70 -10.01
CA LEU A 438 -6.05 -14.11 -8.75
C LEU A 438 -5.63 -12.65 -8.93
N MET A 439 -5.00 -12.33 -10.06
CA MET A 439 -4.72 -10.93 -10.40
C MET A 439 -6.01 -10.14 -10.60
N LEU A 440 -6.99 -10.72 -11.31
CA LEU A 440 -8.30 -10.08 -11.52
C LEU A 440 -9.03 -9.83 -10.20
N GLU A 441 -8.97 -10.75 -9.24
CA GLU A 441 -9.52 -10.55 -7.89
C GLU A 441 -8.84 -9.36 -7.19
N GLY A 442 -7.52 -9.23 -7.31
CA GLY A 442 -6.77 -8.06 -6.82
C GLY A 442 -7.22 -6.75 -7.45
N ARG A 443 -7.49 -6.75 -8.77
CA ARG A 443 -8.03 -5.58 -9.47
C ARG A 443 -9.44 -5.24 -8.99
N ARG A 444 -10.32 -6.24 -8.91
CA ARG A 444 -11.71 -6.13 -8.44
C ARG A 444 -11.82 -5.55 -7.05
N ALA A 445 -11.05 -6.08 -6.10
CA ALA A 445 -11.00 -5.57 -4.73
C ALA A 445 -10.51 -4.10 -4.67
N THR A 446 -9.75 -3.67 -5.67
CA THR A 446 -9.25 -2.28 -5.75
C THR A 446 -10.28 -1.33 -6.34
N TRP A 447 -11.15 -1.76 -7.27
CA TRP A 447 -12.07 -0.88 -8.02
C TRP A 447 -12.94 0.02 -7.14
N PRO A 448 -13.63 -0.47 -6.09
CA PRO A 448 -14.42 0.39 -5.20
C PRO A 448 -13.57 1.43 -4.45
N LYS A 449 -12.26 1.18 -4.30
CA LYS A 449 -11.33 2.03 -3.55
C LYS A 449 -10.53 3.00 -4.42
N VAL A 450 -10.57 2.85 -5.75
CA VAL A 450 -9.79 3.66 -6.71
C VAL A 450 -9.97 5.15 -6.45
N GLU A 451 -11.21 5.63 -6.33
CA GLU A 451 -11.46 7.07 -6.18
C GLU A 451 -11.04 7.61 -4.80
N ARG A 452 -11.15 6.79 -3.75
CA ARG A 452 -10.65 7.15 -2.41
C ARG A 452 -9.13 7.25 -2.40
N ILE A 453 -8.43 6.30 -3.03
CA ILE A 453 -6.97 6.34 -3.20
C ILE A 453 -6.57 7.52 -4.09
N ARG A 454 -7.31 7.78 -5.17
CA ARG A 454 -7.05 8.91 -6.09
C ARG A 454 -7.07 10.24 -5.35
N ASN A 455 -8.13 10.49 -4.58
CA ASN A 455 -8.33 11.73 -3.84
C ASN A 455 -7.28 11.93 -2.75
N THR A 456 -7.03 10.90 -1.94
CA THR A 456 -6.07 10.96 -0.81
C THR A 456 -4.62 11.12 -1.29
N THR A 457 -4.27 10.59 -2.46
CA THR A 457 -2.91 10.68 -3.03
C THR A 457 -2.69 11.88 -3.95
N GLN A 458 -3.74 12.58 -4.40
CA GLN A 458 -3.65 13.57 -5.48
C GLN A 458 -2.65 14.70 -5.21
N ILE A 459 -2.71 15.29 -4.01
CA ILE A 459 -1.83 16.39 -3.62
C ILE A 459 -0.38 15.92 -3.45
N SER A 460 -0.17 14.77 -2.81
CA SER A 460 1.19 14.23 -2.58
C SER A 460 1.86 13.82 -3.89
N ARG A 461 1.11 13.23 -4.84
CA ARG A 461 1.58 12.95 -6.21
C ARG A 461 1.93 14.24 -6.96
N THR A 462 1.09 15.28 -6.84
CA THR A 462 1.37 16.59 -7.47
C THR A 462 2.66 17.20 -6.94
N PHE A 463 2.93 17.12 -5.64
CA PHE A 463 4.21 17.56 -5.07
C PHE A 463 5.40 16.79 -5.65
N ASP A 464 5.27 15.47 -5.79
CA ASP A 464 6.32 14.61 -6.33
C ASP A 464 6.66 14.94 -7.77
N GLU A 465 5.63 15.13 -8.60
CA GLU A 465 5.78 15.55 -9.99
C GLU A 465 6.42 16.95 -10.08
N CYS A 466 5.94 17.92 -9.28
CA CYS A 466 6.52 19.26 -9.26
C CYS A 466 8.00 19.21 -8.88
N LEU A 467 8.36 18.46 -7.84
CA LEU A 467 9.75 18.33 -7.38
C LEU A 467 10.63 17.60 -8.41
N LYS A 468 10.08 16.61 -9.14
CA LYS A 468 10.75 15.93 -10.25
C LYS A 468 11.03 16.91 -11.40
N ARG A 469 10.00 17.61 -11.90
CA ARG A 469 10.14 18.61 -12.97
C ARG A 469 11.13 19.72 -12.60
N MET A 470 11.11 20.19 -11.34
CA MET A 470 12.09 21.15 -10.86
C MET A 470 13.51 20.59 -10.80
N GLY A 471 13.68 19.33 -10.40
CA GLY A 471 14.97 18.65 -10.40
C GLY A 471 15.57 18.53 -11.79
N GLU A 472 14.74 18.24 -12.80
CA GLU A 472 15.13 18.16 -14.20
C GLU A 472 15.44 19.54 -14.79
N ARG A 473 14.56 20.52 -14.59
CA ARG A 473 14.70 21.89 -15.14
C ARG A 473 15.89 22.66 -14.56
N TYR A 474 16.22 22.44 -13.28
CA TYR A 474 17.24 23.21 -12.56
C TYR A 474 18.44 22.38 -12.08
N ARG A 475 18.68 21.21 -12.69
CA ARG A 475 19.81 20.31 -12.37
C ARG A 475 21.19 20.98 -12.52
N TYR A 476 21.26 22.11 -13.22
CA TYR A 476 22.48 22.84 -13.60
C TYR A 476 22.62 24.26 -13.02
N VAL A 477 21.89 24.64 -11.98
CA VAL A 477 22.26 25.87 -11.25
C VAL A 477 23.48 25.53 -10.39
N LYS A 478 24.68 25.84 -10.90
CA LYS A 478 25.96 25.76 -10.16
C LYS A 478 25.74 26.31 -8.75
N ARG A 479 26.06 25.48 -7.76
CA ARG A 479 26.07 25.88 -6.34
C ARG A 479 27.03 27.03 -6.11
#